data_AF-A0A8S1F8J2-F1
#
_entry.id   AF-A0A8S1F8J2-F1
#
_cell.length_a   1.000
_cell.length_b   1.000
_cell.length_c   1.000
_cell.angle_alpha   90.00
_cell.angle_beta   90.00
_cell.angle_gamma   90.00
#
_symmetry.space_group_name_H-M   'P 1'
#
loop_
_entity.id
_entity.type
_entity.pdbx_description
1 polymer ?
#
loop_
_entity_poly.entity_id
_entity_poly.type
_entity_poly.pdbx_seq_one_letter_code
_entity_poly.pdbx_strand_id
1 'polypeptide(L)'
;MSSDEAEDDVLEHCTLRIPYEELNRCYRTGHKNIERSLAKIQRVGNAIKERLSGSNEPVSKEQIRKAYRTLRGLVEEAREVYKSVPEDEMKCMDVLRQRVVYLQEETAATNSTRLIDVKKSKSSRAMRHAIWYLLRIGQVEMARKIAERYNVAHMIDIDLFAQLKEIRSALLAGNTTPCVEWLESHRSKLRRMGSRIEVDIRIEELIDLINQNHTADAIAYIKKYIAPCMKNNDDQEVKKLIGMILTPEQNCPKYTTEEEIAERWRKCEEMFVAEFYRLYQLCTQSVFSITMQCGLAAHKTPSCCLDQRKRSEVKCPVCNPLCWPIAADLPNAHVTQSTILCTKTGEICDDTENAPYLFPSGHVYGKKVLQEQMREDNMVLCPESNKLCNTTYLHQVHTTLNTICTVGQYVRSRAPSVQFRVGDVIIHKKFGYRAIIIGWDEKAIAPAEFIAKVHDGNEQFTNNPNYAVLIDMRDRITPQIGYIVQENVEKTTGQVLHTLRDQFFERFDENENRYIMRPFLRRSYPDD
;
A
#
# COMPACT_ATOMS: atom_id res chain seq x y z
N MET A 1 -17.64 7.93 8.99
CA MET A 1 -16.28 7.44 8.73
C MET A 1 -15.78 8.21 7.54
N SER A 2 -14.86 9.15 7.77
CA SER A 2 -14.22 9.90 6.68
C SER A 2 -13.34 8.95 5.86
N SER A 3 -13.11 9.28 4.58
CA SER A 3 -12.23 8.53 3.68
C SER A 3 -10.86 8.22 4.30
N ASP A 4 -10.32 9.17 5.08
CA ASP A 4 -8.98 9.10 5.66
C ASP A 4 -8.88 8.08 6.81
N GLU A 5 -9.99 7.78 7.51
CA GLU A 5 -10.02 6.75 8.57
C GLU A 5 -9.94 5.34 7.97
N ALA A 6 -10.54 5.14 6.78
CA ALA A 6 -10.54 3.85 6.11
C ALA A 6 -9.18 3.49 5.46
N GLU A 7 -8.37 4.48 5.10
CA GLU A 7 -7.04 4.26 4.51
C GLU A 7 -6.00 3.83 5.56
N ASP A 8 -5.97 4.47 6.73
CA ASP A 8 -5.05 4.11 7.81
C ASP A 8 -5.30 2.69 8.35
N ASP A 9 -6.57 2.24 8.38
CA ASP A 9 -6.96 0.89 8.81
C ASP A 9 -6.40 -0.22 7.89
N VAL A 10 -6.27 0.05 6.59
CA VAL A 10 -5.71 -0.91 5.61
C VAL A 10 -4.20 -1.07 5.80
N LEU A 11 -3.50 0.02 6.11
CA LEU A 11 -2.05 0.03 6.29
C LEU A 11 -1.62 -0.77 7.53
N GLU A 12 -2.43 -0.75 8.59
CA GLU A 12 -2.18 -1.44 9.86
C GLU A 12 -2.81 -2.84 9.94
N HIS A 13 -3.36 -3.37 8.84
CA HIS A 13 -4.00 -4.69 8.82
C HIS A 13 -3.13 -5.80 9.42
N CYS A 14 -1.83 -5.85 9.09
CA CYS A 14 -0.91 -6.87 9.61
C CYS A 14 -0.76 -6.79 11.14
N THR A 15 -0.76 -5.58 11.69
CA THR A 15 -0.60 -5.27 13.12
C THR A 15 -1.72 -5.89 13.96
N LEU A 16 -2.93 -6.00 13.45
CA LEU A 16 -4.08 -6.59 14.17
C LEU A 16 -4.41 -8.02 13.71
N ARG A 17 -4.18 -8.33 12.44
CA ARG A 17 -4.60 -9.61 11.85
C ARG A 17 -3.82 -10.80 12.41
N ILE A 18 -2.50 -10.67 12.50
CA ILE A 18 -1.64 -11.75 13.00
C ILE A 18 -2.01 -12.14 14.44
N PRO A 19 -2.03 -11.22 15.42
CA PRO A 19 -2.37 -11.58 16.80
C PRO A 19 -3.80 -12.09 16.95
N TYR A 20 -4.73 -11.68 16.08
CA TYR A 20 -6.07 -12.26 16.02
C TYR A 20 -6.06 -13.72 15.55
N GLU A 21 -5.28 -14.07 14.52
CA GLU A 21 -5.15 -15.47 14.09
C GLU A 21 -4.43 -16.33 15.13
N GLU A 22 -3.44 -15.77 15.84
CA GLU A 22 -2.78 -16.44 16.97
C GLU A 22 -3.76 -16.73 18.12
N LEU A 23 -4.59 -15.75 18.49
CA LEU A 23 -5.67 -15.94 19.46
C LEU A 23 -6.65 -17.04 18.99
N ASN A 24 -7.09 -16.98 17.74
CA ASN A 24 -8.04 -17.93 17.17
C ASN A 24 -7.46 -19.35 17.14
N ARG A 25 -6.15 -19.48 16.92
CA ARG A 25 -5.42 -20.74 17.03
C ARG A 25 -5.37 -21.22 18.47
N CYS A 26 -4.96 -20.34 19.40
CA CYS A 26 -4.89 -20.63 20.83
C CYS A 26 -6.25 -21.13 21.35
N TYR A 27 -7.32 -20.38 21.10
CA TYR A 27 -8.68 -20.71 21.51
C TYR A 27 -9.14 -22.08 21.00
N ARG A 28 -8.98 -22.35 19.69
CA ARG A 28 -9.42 -23.64 19.11
C ARG A 28 -8.61 -24.81 19.63
N THR A 29 -7.30 -24.65 19.77
CA THR A 29 -6.41 -25.70 20.25
C THR A 29 -6.66 -25.96 21.74
N GLY A 30 -6.81 -24.89 22.53
CA GLY A 30 -7.16 -24.96 23.95
C GLY A 30 -8.48 -25.67 24.17
N HIS A 31 -9.53 -25.27 23.45
CA HIS A 31 -10.85 -25.93 23.52
C HIS A 31 -10.77 -27.43 23.18
N LYS A 32 -10.06 -27.79 22.11
CA LYS A 32 -9.85 -29.21 21.74
C LYS A 32 -9.07 -29.97 22.80
N ASN A 33 -8.09 -29.35 23.43
CA ASN A 33 -7.30 -29.99 24.50
C ASN A 33 -8.18 -30.25 25.72
N ILE A 34 -9.02 -29.31 26.10
CA ILE A 34 -10.03 -29.47 27.16
C ILE A 34 -10.98 -30.63 26.82
N GLU A 35 -11.58 -30.64 25.63
CA GLU A 35 -12.50 -31.70 25.19
C GLU A 35 -11.82 -33.08 25.19
N ARG A 36 -10.58 -33.18 24.69
CA ARG A 36 -9.80 -34.43 24.68
C ARG A 36 -9.53 -34.92 26.10
N SER A 37 -9.13 -34.04 27.01
CA SER A 37 -8.86 -34.38 28.41
C SER A 37 -10.13 -34.86 29.12
N LEU A 38 -11.26 -34.19 28.92
CA LEU A 38 -12.57 -34.63 29.42
C LEU A 38 -12.97 -36.01 28.84
N ALA A 39 -12.78 -36.21 27.53
CA ALA A 39 -13.11 -37.48 26.88
C ALA A 39 -12.22 -38.64 27.37
N LYS A 40 -10.96 -38.39 27.73
CA LYS A 40 -10.10 -39.40 28.39
C LYS A 40 -10.65 -39.78 29.78
N ILE A 41 -11.01 -38.78 30.59
CA ILE A 41 -11.57 -38.98 31.94
C ILE A 41 -12.89 -39.75 31.86
N GLN A 42 -13.81 -39.35 30.99
CA GLN A 42 -15.10 -40.03 30.79
C GLN A 42 -14.93 -41.48 30.36
N ARG A 43 -14.01 -41.77 29.42
CA ARG A 43 -13.72 -43.14 28.98
C ARG A 43 -13.26 -44.03 30.13
N VAL A 44 -12.31 -43.56 30.94
CA VAL A 44 -11.80 -44.34 32.09
C VAL A 44 -12.87 -44.45 33.20
N GLY A 45 -13.60 -43.38 33.48
CA GLY A 45 -14.70 -43.37 34.46
C GLY A 45 -15.82 -44.34 34.10
N ASN A 46 -16.24 -44.37 32.84
CA ASN A 46 -17.24 -45.32 32.34
C ASN A 46 -16.73 -46.76 32.40
N ALA A 47 -15.49 -47.02 32.01
CA ALA A 47 -14.90 -48.36 32.10
C ALA A 47 -14.83 -48.87 33.55
N ILE A 48 -14.58 -47.98 34.53
CA ILE A 48 -14.65 -48.32 35.96
C ILE A 48 -16.09 -48.61 36.37
N LYS A 49 -17.04 -47.75 35.97
CA LYS A 49 -18.47 -47.92 36.28
C LYS A 49 -19.01 -49.25 35.76
N GLU A 50 -18.77 -49.57 34.49
CA GLU A 50 -19.21 -50.81 33.85
C GLU A 50 -18.66 -52.05 34.55
N ARG A 51 -17.37 -52.05 34.91
CA ARG A 51 -16.75 -53.15 35.66
C ARG A 51 -17.34 -53.36 37.05
N LEU A 52 -17.81 -52.29 37.70
CA LEU A 52 -18.40 -52.36 39.04
C LEU A 52 -19.89 -52.72 39.01
N SER A 53 -20.64 -52.26 38.00
CA SER A 53 -22.10 -52.49 37.92
C SER A 53 -22.50 -53.72 37.12
N GLY A 54 -21.63 -54.26 36.27
CA GLY A 54 -21.95 -55.36 35.33
C GLY A 54 -21.28 -56.71 35.62
N SER A 55 -20.52 -56.83 36.71
CA SER A 55 -19.75 -58.05 37.00
C SER A 55 -20.48 -58.98 37.98
N ASN A 56 -20.78 -60.20 37.53
CA ASN A 56 -21.19 -61.31 38.41
C ASN A 56 -20.00 -62.02 39.08
N GLU A 57 -18.77 -61.66 38.70
CA GLU A 57 -17.53 -62.18 39.28
C GLU A 57 -16.86 -61.16 40.21
N PRO A 58 -16.16 -61.62 41.28
CA PRO A 58 -15.44 -60.73 42.19
C PRO A 58 -14.29 -60.01 41.47
N VAL A 59 -14.38 -58.68 41.39
CA VAL A 59 -13.35 -57.83 40.77
C VAL A 59 -12.15 -57.65 41.72
N SER A 60 -10.93 -57.81 41.19
CA SER A 60 -9.71 -57.63 41.98
C SER A 60 -9.56 -56.19 42.50
N LYS A 61 -9.34 -56.05 43.82
CA LYS A 61 -9.08 -54.76 44.48
C LYS A 61 -7.88 -54.01 43.86
N GLU A 62 -6.87 -54.74 43.39
CA GLU A 62 -5.67 -54.11 42.82
C GLU A 62 -5.94 -53.52 41.43
N GLN A 63 -6.78 -54.17 40.62
CA GLN A 63 -7.18 -53.66 39.31
C GLN A 63 -8.00 -52.36 39.45
N ILE A 64 -8.90 -52.30 40.44
CA ILE A 64 -9.68 -51.09 40.75
C ILE A 64 -8.75 -49.97 41.21
N ARG A 65 -7.80 -50.25 42.12
CA ARG A 65 -6.80 -49.27 42.57
C ARG A 65 -5.97 -48.72 41.41
N LYS A 66 -5.53 -49.57 40.48
CA LYS A 66 -4.77 -49.13 39.30
C LYS A 66 -5.62 -48.21 38.41
N ALA A 67 -6.88 -48.57 38.15
CA ALA A 67 -7.77 -47.73 37.35
C ALA A 67 -8.06 -46.37 38.02
N TYR A 68 -8.26 -46.35 39.34
CA TYR A 68 -8.45 -45.10 40.08
C TYR A 68 -7.19 -44.21 40.08
N ARG A 69 -5.98 -44.80 40.19
CA ARG A 69 -4.71 -44.06 40.04
C ARG A 69 -4.61 -43.43 38.65
N THR A 70 -4.94 -44.16 37.59
CA THR A 70 -4.99 -43.62 36.22
C THR A 70 -6.01 -42.49 36.10
N LEU A 71 -7.23 -42.67 36.61
CA LEU A 71 -8.27 -41.64 36.59
C LEU A 71 -7.81 -40.37 37.32
N ARG A 72 -7.20 -40.51 38.50
CA ARG A 72 -6.65 -39.39 39.26
C ARG A 72 -5.59 -38.64 38.46
N GLY A 73 -4.64 -39.35 37.85
CA GLY A 73 -3.61 -38.73 37.00
C GLY A 73 -4.22 -37.96 35.81
N LEU A 74 -5.26 -38.50 35.17
CA LEU A 74 -5.96 -37.80 34.10
C LEU A 74 -6.71 -36.55 34.58
N VAL A 75 -7.26 -36.57 35.79
CA VAL A 75 -7.91 -35.40 36.41
C VAL A 75 -6.88 -34.32 36.76
N GLU A 76 -5.70 -34.72 37.25
CA GLU A 76 -4.58 -33.80 37.51
C GLU A 76 -4.08 -33.18 36.19
N GLU A 77 -3.86 -33.96 35.12
CA GLU A 77 -3.53 -33.47 33.77
C GLU A 77 -4.61 -32.50 33.26
N ALA A 78 -5.89 -32.85 33.40
CA ALA A 78 -6.98 -31.99 32.94
C ALA A 78 -7.03 -30.67 33.72
N ARG A 79 -6.77 -30.67 35.03
CA ARG A 79 -6.72 -29.43 35.84
C ARG A 79 -5.64 -28.48 35.33
N GLU A 80 -4.46 -29.00 35.01
CA GLU A 80 -3.39 -28.17 34.44
C GLU A 80 -3.79 -27.60 33.08
N VAL A 81 -4.42 -28.39 32.21
CA VAL A 81 -4.95 -27.91 30.92
C VAL A 81 -6.03 -26.83 31.11
N TYR A 82 -6.94 -27.01 32.07
CA TYR A 82 -8.00 -26.04 32.38
C TYR A 82 -7.45 -24.72 32.92
N LYS A 83 -6.27 -24.74 33.55
CA LYS A 83 -5.60 -23.55 34.05
C LYS A 83 -4.79 -22.86 32.95
N SER A 84 -4.03 -23.61 32.15
CA SER A 84 -3.14 -23.04 31.14
C SER A 84 -3.87 -22.45 29.94
N VAL A 85 -4.97 -23.05 29.50
CA VAL A 85 -5.70 -22.59 28.30
C VAL A 85 -6.19 -21.14 28.45
N PRO A 86 -6.91 -20.74 29.51
CA PRO A 86 -7.31 -19.34 29.70
C PRO A 86 -6.13 -18.38 29.87
N GLU A 87 -5.03 -18.82 30.50
CA GLU A 87 -3.83 -17.99 30.66
C GLU A 87 -3.19 -17.67 29.29
N ASP A 88 -3.11 -18.65 28.40
CA ASP A 88 -2.55 -18.46 27.06
C ASP A 88 -3.49 -17.63 26.16
N GLU A 89 -4.80 -17.84 26.25
CA GLU A 89 -5.80 -17.01 25.56
C GLU A 89 -5.71 -15.54 26.01
N MET A 90 -5.56 -15.31 27.33
CA MET A 90 -5.45 -13.95 27.88
C MET A 90 -4.19 -13.24 27.38
N LYS A 91 -3.04 -13.93 27.28
CA LYS A 91 -1.82 -13.35 26.72
C LYS A 91 -2.04 -12.85 25.29
N CYS A 92 -2.69 -13.66 24.44
CA CYS A 92 -3.01 -13.26 23.07
C CYS A 92 -3.98 -12.07 23.02
N MET A 93 -4.99 -12.06 23.91
CA MET A 93 -5.94 -10.95 24.04
C MET A 93 -5.27 -9.65 24.50
N ASP A 94 -4.34 -9.73 25.43
CA ASP A 94 -3.62 -8.56 25.95
C ASP A 94 -2.75 -7.91 24.87
N VAL A 95 -2.10 -8.71 24.02
CA VAL A 95 -1.36 -8.19 22.84
C VAL A 95 -2.31 -7.40 21.92
N LEU A 96 -3.47 -7.97 21.58
CA LEU A 96 -4.46 -7.27 20.75
C LEU A 96 -4.92 -5.97 21.40
N ARG A 97 -5.25 -6.00 22.70
CA ARG A 97 -5.70 -4.81 23.44
C ARG A 97 -4.63 -3.73 23.43
N GLN A 98 -3.38 -4.08 23.71
CA GLN A 98 -2.26 -3.13 23.69
C GLN A 98 -2.08 -2.49 22.31
N ARG A 99 -2.15 -3.27 21.24
CA ARG A 99 -2.02 -2.74 19.87
C ARG A 99 -3.17 -1.81 19.49
N VAL A 100 -4.41 -2.14 19.87
CA VAL A 100 -5.58 -1.27 19.62
C VAL A 100 -5.42 0.07 20.36
N VAL A 101 -5.06 0.03 21.65
CA VAL A 101 -4.83 1.26 22.43
C VAL A 101 -3.72 2.10 21.80
N TYR A 102 -2.60 1.49 21.42
CA TYR A 102 -1.50 2.20 20.78
C TYR A 102 -1.94 2.88 19.47
N LEU A 103 -2.68 2.18 18.61
CA LEU A 103 -3.16 2.74 17.35
C LEU A 103 -4.13 3.91 17.59
N GLN A 104 -5.01 3.80 18.59
CA GLN A 104 -5.90 4.91 18.98
C GLN A 104 -5.11 6.14 19.46
N GLU A 105 -4.09 5.94 20.29
CA GLU A 105 -3.20 7.00 20.76
C GLU A 105 -2.40 7.64 19.61
N GLU A 106 -1.91 6.82 18.67
CA GLU A 106 -1.18 7.31 17.49
C GLU A 106 -2.07 8.13 16.56
N THR A 107 -3.31 7.71 16.32
CA THR A 107 -4.30 8.47 15.53
C THR A 107 -4.62 9.81 16.21
N ALA A 108 -4.83 9.81 17.53
CA ALA A 108 -5.03 11.04 18.30
C ALA A 108 -3.81 11.98 18.23
N ALA A 109 -2.59 11.43 18.32
CA ALA A 109 -1.35 12.20 18.19
C ALA A 109 -1.17 12.79 16.78
N THR A 110 -1.64 12.10 15.75
CA THR A 110 -1.59 12.58 14.35
C THR A 110 -2.51 13.79 14.13
N ASN A 111 -3.60 13.87 14.89
CA ASN A 111 -4.52 15.00 14.91
C ASN A 111 -4.14 16.10 15.92
N SER A 112 -2.99 15.97 16.60
CA SER A 112 -2.50 16.96 17.55
C SER A 112 -2.06 18.25 16.86
N THR A 113 -2.27 19.39 17.53
CA THR A 113 -1.72 20.69 17.11
C THR A 113 -0.20 20.79 17.34
N ARG A 114 0.38 19.88 18.13
CA ARG A 114 1.82 19.84 18.40
C ARG A 114 2.56 19.08 17.30
N LEU A 115 3.37 19.82 16.54
CA LEU A 115 4.19 19.26 15.43
C LEU A 115 5.14 18.12 15.86
N ILE A 116 5.61 18.13 17.11
CA ILE A 116 6.52 17.08 17.62
C ILE A 116 5.78 15.73 17.71
N ASP A 117 4.54 15.73 18.20
CA ASP A 117 3.73 14.53 18.36
C ASP A 117 3.36 13.95 16.99
N VAL A 118 2.98 14.81 16.05
CA VAL A 118 2.70 14.43 14.65
C VAL A 118 3.92 13.83 13.96
N LYS A 119 5.11 14.46 14.11
CA LYS A 119 6.36 13.94 13.51
C LYS A 119 6.76 12.59 14.10
N LYS A 120 6.64 12.44 15.42
CA LYS A 120 6.96 11.19 16.11
C LYS A 120 6.03 10.06 15.65
N SER A 121 4.72 10.31 15.63
CA SER A 121 3.71 9.38 15.12
C SER A 121 4.01 8.91 13.69
N LYS A 122 4.17 9.86 12.75
CA LYS A 122 4.47 9.54 11.34
C LYS A 122 5.77 8.74 11.18
N SER A 123 6.80 9.07 11.96
CA SER A 123 8.06 8.33 11.93
C SER A 123 7.90 6.91 12.46
N SER A 124 7.16 6.69 13.54
CA SER A 124 6.93 5.36 14.11
C SER A 124 6.16 4.47 13.12
N ARG A 125 5.11 4.98 12.49
CA ARG A 125 4.34 4.27 11.46
C ARG A 125 5.19 3.87 10.26
N ALA A 126 5.95 4.83 9.70
CA ALA A 126 6.84 4.55 8.58
C ALA A 126 7.89 3.48 8.92
N MET A 127 8.43 3.50 10.15
CA MET A 127 9.37 2.48 10.60
C MET A 127 8.70 1.12 10.81
N ARG A 128 7.45 1.05 11.31
CA ARG A 128 6.72 -0.22 11.36
C ARG A 128 6.60 -0.84 9.98
N HIS A 129 6.20 -0.07 8.96
CA HIS A 129 6.12 -0.58 7.58
C HIS A 129 7.49 -1.08 7.07
N ALA A 130 8.56 -0.32 7.31
CA ALA A 130 9.91 -0.73 6.92
C ALA A 130 10.35 -2.02 7.63
N ILE A 131 10.04 -2.17 8.93
CA ILE A 131 10.31 -3.39 9.69
C ILE A 131 9.55 -4.58 9.13
N TRP A 132 8.25 -4.42 8.82
CA TRP A 132 7.46 -5.48 8.16
C TRP A 132 8.08 -5.92 6.83
N TYR A 133 8.59 -4.99 6.04
CA TYR A 133 9.32 -5.31 4.80
C TYR A 133 10.61 -6.11 5.08
N LEU A 134 11.43 -5.66 6.04
CA LEU A 134 12.66 -6.34 6.43
C LEU A 134 12.40 -7.79 6.90
N LEU A 135 11.33 -7.99 7.67
CA LEU A 135 10.91 -9.32 8.12
C LEU A 135 10.55 -10.24 6.94
N ARG A 136 9.81 -9.72 5.95
CA ARG A 136 9.42 -10.47 4.74
C ARG A 136 10.61 -10.91 3.87
N ILE A 137 11.68 -10.12 3.84
CA ILE A 137 12.93 -10.47 3.13
C ILE A 137 13.92 -11.26 4.01
N GLY A 138 13.55 -11.64 5.24
CA GLY A 138 14.37 -12.46 6.15
C GLY A 138 15.43 -11.69 6.97
N GLN A 139 15.39 -10.35 6.97
CA GLN A 139 16.32 -9.48 7.71
C GLN A 139 15.86 -9.26 9.17
N VAL A 140 15.69 -10.36 9.91
CA VAL A 140 15.11 -10.38 11.27
C VAL A 140 15.94 -9.58 12.28
N GLU A 141 17.27 -9.72 12.27
CA GLU A 141 18.14 -9.01 13.22
C GLU A 141 18.13 -7.49 13.03
N MET A 142 18.05 -7.05 11.77
CA MET A 142 17.92 -5.62 11.45
C MET A 142 16.56 -5.10 11.90
N ALA A 143 15.49 -5.84 11.60
CA ALA A 143 14.14 -5.54 12.04
C ALA A 143 14.06 -5.37 13.57
N ARG A 144 14.66 -6.28 14.34
CA ARG A 144 14.69 -6.24 15.81
C ARG A 144 15.35 -4.97 16.34
N LYS A 145 16.55 -4.63 15.84
CA LYS A 145 17.28 -3.42 16.25
C LYS A 145 16.53 -2.13 15.93
N ILE A 146 15.85 -2.06 14.79
CA ILE A 146 15.05 -0.88 14.41
C ILE A 146 13.80 -0.81 15.29
N ALA A 147 13.14 -1.93 15.55
CA ALA A 147 11.95 -1.99 16.41
C ALA A 147 12.23 -1.50 17.83
N GLU A 148 13.38 -1.87 18.41
CA GLU A 148 13.85 -1.39 19.72
C GLU A 148 14.12 0.12 19.70
N ARG A 149 14.87 0.60 18.70
CA ARG A 149 15.23 2.02 18.57
C ARG A 149 14.01 2.94 18.49
N TYR A 150 12.95 2.51 17.79
CA TYR A 150 11.72 3.29 17.63
C TYR A 150 10.64 2.93 18.65
N ASN A 151 10.92 2.00 19.58
CA ASN A 151 9.98 1.50 20.59
C ASN A 151 8.65 1.00 19.99
N VAL A 152 8.72 0.20 18.92
CA VAL A 152 7.56 -0.38 18.23
C VAL A 152 7.57 -1.91 18.21
N ALA A 153 8.47 -2.55 18.98
CA ALA A 153 8.57 -4.01 19.02
C ALA A 153 7.26 -4.70 19.44
N HIS A 154 6.50 -4.12 20.37
CA HIS A 154 5.20 -4.64 20.81
C HIS A 154 4.11 -4.61 19.72
N MET A 155 4.32 -3.83 18.66
CA MET A 155 3.40 -3.70 17.51
C MET A 155 3.69 -4.70 16.38
N ILE A 156 4.77 -5.50 16.49
CA ILE A 156 5.29 -6.29 15.38
C ILE A 156 5.55 -7.72 15.81
N ASP A 157 5.10 -8.69 15.02
CA ASP A 157 5.24 -10.13 15.28
C ASP A 157 6.60 -10.67 14.80
N ILE A 158 7.69 -10.19 15.40
CA ILE A 158 9.07 -10.52 14.97
C ILE A 158 9.32 -12.03 15.01
N ASP A 159 8.90 -12.71 16.09
CA ASP A 159 9.21 -14.13 16.30
C ASP A 159 8.47 -15.03 15.31
N LEU A 160 7.26 -14.63 14.87
CA LEU A 160 6.55 -15.31 13.80
C LEU A 160 7.35 -15.30 12.48
N PHE A 161 7.98 -14.17 12.15
CA PHE A 161 8.81 -14.06 10.95
C PHE A 161 10.21 -14.66 11.14
N ALA A 162 10.70 -14.76 12.37
CA ALA A 162 11.89 -15.53 12.70
C ALA A 162 11.66 -17.02 12.41
N GLN A 163 10.51 -17.56 12.82
CA GLN A 163 10.08 -18.92 12.47
C GLN A 163 9.93 -19.09 10.96
N LEU A 164 9.32 -18.13 10.25
CA LEU A 164 9.25 -18.17 8.79
C LEU A 164 10.65 -18.25 8.17
N LYS A 165 11.60 -17.42 8.61
CA LYS A 165 12.98 -17.44 8.12
C LYS A 165 13.65 -18.79 8.35
N GLU A 166 13.49 -19.37 9.54
CA GLU A 166 14.04 -20.68 9.88
C GLU A 166 13.50 -21.76 8.94
N ILE A 167 12.18 -21.81 8.73
CA ILE A 167 11.55 -22.79 7.85
C ILE A 167 12.02 -22.61 6.41
N ARG A 168 12.12 -21.37 5.91
CA ARG A 168 12.64 -21.07 4.56
C ARG A 168 14.07 -21.60 4.39
N SER A 169 14.96 -21.32 5.35
CA SER A 169 16.33 -21.82 5.31
C SER A 169 16.41 -23.35 5.39
N ALA A 170 15.54 -23.98 6.18
CA ALA A 170 15.46 -25.43 6.28
C ALA A 170 15.00 -26.06 4.96
N LEU A 171 13.95 -25.52 4.32
CA LEU A 171 13.45 -26.02 3.04
C LEU A 171 14.49 -25.89 1.93
N LEU A 172 15.20 -24.76 1.84
CA LEU A 172 16.28 -24.58 0.87
C LEU A 172 17.46 -25.54 1.10
N ALA A 173 17.63 -26.05 2.33
CA ALA A 173 18.61 -27.07 2.68
C ALA A 173 18.06 -28.51 2.55
N GLY A 174 16.84 -28.68 2.02
CA GLY A 174 16.16 -29.97 1.91
C GLY A 174 15.67 -30.57 3.23
N ASN A 175 15.62 -29.78 4.30
CA ASN A 175 15.07 -30.19 5.59
C ASN A 175 13.63 -29.68 5.76
N THR A 176 12.69 -30.61 5.67
CA THR A 176 11.24 -30.37 5.78
C THR A 176 10.72 -30.38 7.23
N THR A 177 11.53 -30.82 8.20
CA THR A 177 11.07 -31.05 9.59
C THR A 177 10.40 -29.82 10.21
N PRO A 178 11.01 -28.61 10.18
CA PRO A 178 10.39 -27.43 10.78
C PRO A 178 9.10 -27.02 10.05
N CYS A 179 9.05 -27.21 8.73
CA CYS A 179 7.85 -26.97 7.92
C CYS A 179 6.70 -27.89 8.34
N VAL A 180 6.96 -29.18 8.44
CA VAL A 180 5.96 -30.20 8.83
C VAL A 180 5.41 -29.95 10.24
N GLU A 181 6.27 -29.60 11.19
CA GLU A 181 5.85 -29.25 12.56
C GLU A 181 4.94 -28.02 12.57
N TRP A 182 5.28 -27.01 11.77
CA TRP A 182 4.44 -25.85 11.58
C TRP A 182 3.09 -26.22 10.95
N LEU A 183 3.07 -27.08 9.93
CA LEU A 183 1.84 -27.55 9.28
C LEU A 183 0.92 -28.30 10.24
N GLU A 184 1.46 -29.20 11.08
CA GLU A 184 0.65 -29.94 12.07
C GLU A 184 0.02 -28.99 13.09
N SER A 185 0.78 -27.99 13.57
CA SER A 185 0.25 -26.98 14.50
C SER A 185 -0.87 -26.10 13.89
N HIS A 186 -0.91 -25.98 12.57
CA HIS A 186 -1.91 -25.19 11.82
C HIS A 186 -2.96 -26.03 11.07
N ARG A 187 -2.91 -27.37 11.21
CA ARG A 187 -3.68 -28.34 10.41
C ARG A 187 -5.19 -28.11 10.36
N SER A 188 -5.78 -27.62 11.45
CA SER A 188 -7.22 -27.35 11.51
C SER A 188 -7.65 -26.17 10.64
N LYS A 189 -6.80 -25.17 10.49
CA LYS A 189 -7.04 -24.01 9.62
C LYS A 189 -6.72 -24.37 8.17
N LEU A 190 -5.58 -25.01 7.92
CA LEU A 190 -5.16 -25.46 6.59
C LEU A 190 -6.20 -26.36 5.92
N ARG A 191 -6.80 -27.31 6.66
CA ARG A 191 -7.89 -28.16 6.14
C ARG A 191 -9.15 -27.38 5.76
N ARG A 192 -9.53 -26.36 6.52
CA ARG A 192 -10.69 -25.48 6.19
C ARG A 192 -10.40 -24.60 4.98
N MET A 193 -9.14 -24.25 4.79
CA MET A 193 -8.66 -23.47 3.66
C MET A 193 -8.40 -24.31 2.41
N GLY A 194 -8.64 -25.62 2.45
CA GLY A 194 -8.41 -26.53 1.33
C GLY A 194 -6.95 -26.59 0.88
N SER A 195 -5.99 -26.42 1.80
CA SER A 195 -4.57 -26.38 1.48
C SER A 195 -4.03 -27.74 1.02
N ARG A 196 -3.24 -27.75 -0.08
CA ARG A 196 -2.48 -28.92 -0.56
C ARG A 196 -1.03 -28.94 -0.05
N ILE A 197 -0.57 -27.88 0.64
CA ILE A 197 0.86 -27.69 0.97
C ILE A 197 1.49 -28.89 1.70
N GLU A 198 0.74 -29.56 2.58
CA GLU A 198 1.24 -30.74 3.29
C GLU A 198 1.54 -31.86 2.30
N VAL A 199 0.68 -32.10 1.32
CA VAL A 199 0.90 -33.09 0.26
C VAL A 199 2.10 -32.70 -0.60
N ASP A 200 2.21 -31.43 -0.98
CA ASP A 200 3.28 -30.94 -1.85
C ASP A 200 4.66 -31.10 -1.19
N ILE A 201 4.80 -30.74 0.09
CA ILE A 201 6.05 -30.95 0.85
C ILE A 201 6.38 -32.45 1.01
N ARG A 202 5.36 -33.29 1.25
CA ARG A 202 5.53 -34.75 1.36
C ARG A 202 5.92 -35.39 0.02
N ILE A 203 5.49 -34.81 -1.10
CA ILE A 203 5.88 -35.23 -2.44
C ILE A 203 7.38 -35.03 -2.66
N GLU A 204 7.97 -33.92 -2.20
CA GLU A 204 9.41 -33.72 -2.35
C GLU A 204 10.24 -34.74 -1.55
N GLU A 205 9.85 -35.04 -0.31
CA GLU A 205 10.48 -36.11 0.48
C GLU A 205 10.36 -37.47 -0.21
N LEU A 206 9.22 -37.73 -0.87
CA LEU A 206 9.01 -38.94 -1.65
C LEU A 206 9.94 -39.00 -2.87
N ILE A 207 10.12 -37.90 -3.59
CA ILE A 207 11.04 -37.83 -4.73
C ILE A 207 12.47 -38.16 -4.28
N ASP A 208 12.87 -37.69 -3.09
CA ASP A 208 14.20 -38.01 -2.56
C ASP A 208 14.37 -39.50 -2.24
N LEU A 209 13.34 -40.15 -1.69
CA LEU A 209 13.32 -41.61 -1.50
C LEU A 209 13.41 -42.37 -2.84
N ILE A 210 12.74 -41.86 -3.89
CA ILE A 210 12.78 -42.43 -5.24
C ILE A 210 14.18 -42.29 -5.85
N ASN A 211 14.78 -41.10 -5.75
CA ASN A 211 16.13 -40.86 -6.27
C ASN A 211 17.19 -41.76 -5.61
N GLN A 212 17.02 -42.06 -4.31
CA GLN A 212 17.86 -42.98 -3.53
C GLN A 212 17.56 -44.47 -3.78
N ASN A 213 16.60 -44.81 -4.63
CA ASN A 213 16.12 -46.18 -4.89
C ASN A 213 15.54 -46.90 -3.66
N HIS A 214 15.08 -46.19 -2.64
CA HIS A 214 14.45 -46.78 -1.45
C HIS A 214 12.95 -47.08 -1.71
N THR A 215 12.67 -47.99 -2.65
CA THR A 215 11.30 -48.24 -3.16
C THR A 215 10.33 -48.75 -2.09
N ALA A 216 10.78 -49.63 -1.19
CA ALA A 216 9.96 -50.14 -0.10
C ALA A 216 9.57 -49.02 0.88
N ASP A 217 10.53 -48.16 1.23
CA ASP A 217 10.29 -47.02 2.12
C ASP A 217 9.38 -46.00 1.46
N ALA A 218 9.55 -45.72 0.16
CA ALA A 218 8.67 -44.85 -0.61
C ALA A 218 7.21 -45.32 -0.59
N ILE A 219 6.96 -46.62 -0.75
CA ILE A 219 5.60 -47.21 -0.66
C ILE A 219 5.02 -47.06 0.74
N ALA A 220 5.82 -47.34 1.78
CA ALA A 220 5.41 -47.16 3.17
C ALA A 220 5.10 -45.67 3.47
N TYR A 221 5.90 -44.76 2.90
CA TYR A 221 5.77 -43.32 3.04
C TYR A 221 4.44 -42.81 2.46
N ILE A 222 4.12 -43.21 1.23
CA ILE A 222 2.86 -42.87 0.56
C ILE A 222 1.67 -43.29 1.41
N LYS A 223 1.66 -44.54 1.89
CA LYS A 223 0.57 -45.09 2.72
C LYS A 223 0.40 -44.31 4.02
N LYS A 224 1.50 -43.87 4.63
CA LYS A 224 1.50 -43.20 5.93
C LYS A 224 1.11 -41.72 5.86
N TYR A 225 1.62 -40.98 4.89
CA TYR A 225 1.52 -39.50 4.90
C TYR A 225 0.72 -38.92 3.74
N ILE A 226 0.78 -39.52 2.54
CA ILE A 226 0.14 -38.97 1.35
C ILE A 226 -1.31 -39.45 1.24
N ALA A 227 -1.55 -40.77 1.36
CA ALA A 227 -2.88 -41.37 1.25
C ALA A 227 -3.93 -40.75 2.20
N PRO A 228 -3.63 -40.44 3.48
CA PRO A 228 -4.61 -39.80 4.37
C PRO A 228 -5.01 -38.38 3.95
N CYS A 229 -4.17 -37.71 3.18
CA CYS A 229 -4.40 -36.35 2.70
C CYS A 229 -5.17 -36.31 1.37
N MET A 230 -5.19 -37.42 0.62
CA MET A 230 -5.86 -37.54 -0.68
C MET A 230 -7.27 -38.13 -0.53
N LYS A 231 -8.30 -37.26 -0.48
CA LYS A 231 -9.70 -37.72 -0.35
C LYS A 231 -10.26 -38.44 -1.59
N ASN A 232 -9.75 -38.12 -2.79
CA ASN A 232 -10.31 -38.61 -4.07
C ASN A 232 -9.34 -39.46 -4.92
N ASN A 233 -8.13 -39.78 -4.43
CA ASN A 233 -7.13 -40.62 -5.13
C ASN A 233 -6.77 -40.23 -6.58
N ASP A 234 -7.12 -39.02 -7.04
CA ASP A 234 -6.97 -38.59 -8.44
C ASP A 234 -5.85 -37.55 -8.65
N ASP A 235 -4.83 -37.61 -7.82
CA ASP A 235 -3.67 -36.73 -7.96
C ASP A 235 -2.71 -37.27 -9.04
N GLN A 236 -2.67 -36.60 -10.19
CA GLN A 236 -1.86 -37.02 -11.34
C GLN A 236 -0.37 -37.08 -11.02
N GLU A 237 0.12 -36.20 -10.15
CA GLU A 237 1.51 -36.12 -9.76
C GLU A 237 1.90 -37.32 -8.89
N VAL A 238 1.07 -37.65 -7.90
CA VAL A 238 1.26 -38.85 -7.08
C VAL A 238 1.19 -40.12 -7.93
N LYS A 239 0.27 -40.20 -8.91
CA LYS A 239 0.20 -41.33 -9.86
C LYS A 239 1.48 -41.46 -10.69
N LYS A 240 2.04 -40.34 -11.15
CA LYS A 240 3.32 -40.32 -11.88
C LYS A 240 4.46 -40.85 -10.99
N LEU A 241 4.53 -40.42 -9.72
CA LEU A 241 5.55 -40.89 -8.77
C LEU A 241 5.41 -42.37 -8.44
N ILE A 242 4.17 -42.87 -8.31
CA ILE A 242 3.91 -44.32 -8.17
C ILE A 242 4.40 -45.07 -9.41
N GLY A 243 4.15 -44.55 -10.62
CA GLY A 243 4.69 -45.11 -11.86
C GLY A 243 6.22 -45.13 -11.88
N MET A 244 6.87 -44.08 -11.38
CA MET A 244 8.34 -44.02 -11.25
C MET A 244 8.87 -45.08 -10.28
N ILE A 245 8.21 -45.29 -9.13
CA ILE A 245 8.58 -46.36 -8.17
C ILE A 245 8.50 -47.75 -8.80
N LEU A 246 7.53 -47.97 -9.69
CA LEU A 246 7.33 -49.25 -10.39
C LEU A 246 8.23 -49.42 -11.62
N THR A 247 8.91 -48.36 -12.06
CA THR A 247 9.82 -48.39 -13.22
C THR A 247 11.17 -48.97 -12.81
N PRO A 248 11.75 -49.91 -13.57
CA PRO A 248 13.10 -50.43 -13.30
C PRO A 248 14.12 -49.30 -13.19
N GLU A 249 15.07 -49.42 -12.27
CA GLU A 249 16.05 -48.37 -11.93
C GLU A 249 16.74 -47.74 -13.16
N GLN A 250 17.07 -48.55 -14.16
CA GLN A 250 17.75 -48.14 -15.38
C GLN A 250 16.96 -47.15 -16.24
N ASN A 251 15.63 -47.15 -16.10
CA ASN A 251 14.70 -46.35 -16.91
C ASN A 251 13.96 -45.30 -16.06
N CYS A 252 14.26 -45.20 -14.77
CA CYS A 252 13.60 -44.25 -13.88
C CYS A 252 14.20 -42.85 -14.06
N PRO A 253 13.41 -41.84 -14.50
CA PRO A 253 13.90 -40.48 -14.62
C PRO A 253 14.18 -39.91 -13.23
N LYS A 254 15.45 -39.68 -12.90
CA LYS A 254 15.89 -39.13 -11.62
C LYS A 254 16.18 -37.64 -11.73
N TYR A 255 15.91 -36.91 -10.67
CA TYR A 255 16.36 -35.52 -10.53
C TYR A 255 17.79 -35.55 -9.98
N THR A 256 18.78 -35.42 -10.85
CA THR A 256 20.18 -35.69 -10.50
C THR A 256 21.07 -34.48 -10.54
N THR A 257 20.68 -33.42 -11.26
CA THR A 257 21.52 -32.22 -11.31
C THR A 257 21.31 -31.38 -10.05
N GLU A 258 22.39 -30.79 -9.54
CA GLU A 258 22.32 -29.89 -8.38
C GLU A 258 21.35 -28.72 -8.63
N GLU A 259 21.28 -28.23 -9.87
CA GLU A 259 20.37 -27.16 -10.28
C GLU A 259 18.90 -27.59 -10.21
N GLU A 260 18.54 -28.78 -10.69
CA GLU A 260 17.17 -29.31 -10.57
C GLU A 260 16.76 -29.50 -9.10
N ILE A 261 17.68 -29.99 -8.26
CA ILE A 261 17.43 -30.18 -6.83
C ILE A 261 17.23 -28.82 -6.14
N ALA A 262 18.10 -27.84 -6.41
CA ALA A 262 17.97 -26.50 -5.86
C ALA A 262 16.66 -25.82 -6.28
N GLU A 263 16.27 -25.98 -7.54
CA GLU A 263 15.03 -25.42 -8.07
C GLU A 263 13.78 -26.05 -7.45
N ARG A 264 13.78 -27.37 -7.20
CA ARG A 264 12.69 -28.06 -6.48
C ARG A 264 12.48 -27.48 -5.08
N TRP A 265 13.56 -27.34 -4.31
CA TRP A 265 13.49 -26.78 -2.96
C TRP A 265 13.13 -25.30 -2.94
N ARG A 266 13.58 -24.52 -3.94
CA ARG A 266 13.15 -23.13 -4.13
C ARG A 266 11.64 -23.03 -4.36
N LYS A 267 11.07 -23.87 -5.23
CA LYS A 267 9.61 -23.91 -5.46
C LYS A 267 8.84 -24.25 -4.19
N CYS A 268 9.34 -25.21 -3.39
CA CYS A 268 8.71 -25.56 -2.13
C CYS A 268 8.75 -24.43 -1.09
N GLU A 269 9.87 -23.72 -1.02
CA GLU A 269 9.98 -22.52 -0.20
C GLU A 269 8.97 -21.45 -0.63
N GLU A 270 8.85 -21.18 -1.94
CA GLU A 270 7.90 -20.20 -2.49
C GLU A 270 6.45 -20.58 -2.20
N MET A 271 6.10 -21.86 -2.41
CA MET A 271 4.78 -22.41 -2.09
C MET A 271 4.45 -22.28 -0.61
N PHE A 272 5.41 -22.61 0.27
CA PHE A 272 5.23 -22.48 1.71
C PHE A 272 5.03 -21.02 2.12
N VAL A 273 5.84 -20.09 1.61
CA VAL A 273 5.72 -18.65 1.89
C VAL A 273 4.37 -18.11 1.43
N ALA A 274 3.89 -18.51 0.25
CA ALA A 274 2.57 -18.13 -0.24
C ALA A 274 1.46 -18.64 0.68
N GLU A 275 1.55 -19.90 1.11
CA GLU A 275 0.57 -20.51 2.00
C GLU A 275 0.59 -19.90 3.41
N PHE A 276 1.77 -19.57 3.92
CA PHE A 276 1.97 -18.85 5.17
C PHE A 276 1.25 -17.49 5.13
N TYR A 277 1.47 -16.69 4.07
CA TYR A 277 0.77 -15.42 3.91
C TYR A 277 -0.74 -15.61 3.76
N ARG A 278 -1.19 -16.65 3.04
CA ARG A 278 -2.61 -16.98 2.92
C ARG A 278 -3.24 -17.32 4.28
N LEU A 279 -2.54 -18.06 5.13
CA LEU A 279 -3.03 -18.46 6.46
C LEU A 279 -3.25 -17.24 7.36
N TYR A 280 -2.29 -16.31 7.39
CA TYR A 280 -2.37 -15.07 8.17
C TYR A 280 -3.10 -13.94 7.44
N GLN A 281 -3.60 -14.18 6.22
CA GLN A 281 -4.29 -13.20 5.38
C GLN A 281 -3.44 -11.95 5.10
N LEU A 282 -2.15 -12.17 4.85
CA LEU A 282 -1.21 -11.12 4.51
C LEU A 282 -1.17 -10.94 2.99
N CYS A 283 -1.11 -9.68 2.55
CA CYS A 283 -0.81 -9.38 1.15
C CYS A 283 0.60 -9.88 0.80
N THR A 284 0.81 -10.36 -0.43
CA THR A 284 2.14 -10.75 -0.93
C THR A 284 3.04 -9.53 -1.10
N GLN A 285 2.47 -8.39 -1.51
CA GLN A 285 3.16 -7.11 -1.53
C GLN A 285 3.20 -6.50 -0.13
N SER A 286 4.35 -5.94 0.25
CA SER A 286 4.49 -5.21 1.50
C SER A 286 3.81 -3.84 1.41
N VAL A 287 3.12 -3.44 2.48
CA VAL A 287 2.57 -2.09 2.63
C VAL A 287 3.65 -1.03 2.42
N PHE A 288 4.88 -1.29 2.86
CA PHE A 288 6.03 -0.41 2.61
C PHE A 288 6.29 -0.20 1.11
N SER A 289 6.28 -1.28 0.32
CA SER A 289 6.51 -1.21 -1.12
C SER A 289 5.40 -0.44 -1.83
N ILE A 290 4.15 -0.71 -1.46
CA ILE A 290 2.98 -0.04 -2.03
C ILE A 290 3.03 1.46 -1.71
N THR A 291 3.17 1.83 -0.43
CA THR A 291 3.22 3.23 0.01
C THR A 291 4.40 4.00 -0.61
N MET A 292 5.58 3.36 -0.72
CA MET A 292 6.74 3.95 -1.39
C MET A 292 6.47 4.19 -2.87
N GLN A 293 5.89 3.23 -3.58
CA GLN A 293 5.52 3.38 -4.99
C GLN A 293 4.48 4.48 -5.19
N CYS A 294 3.41 4.51 -4.38
CA CYS A 294 2.41 5.56 -4.43
C CYS A 294 3.02 6.95 -4.20
N GLY A 295 3.89 7.09 -3.19
CA GLY A 295 4.58 8.36 -2.91
C GLY A 295 5.50 8.78 -4.06
N LEU A 296 6.27 7.86 -4.64
CA LEU A 296 7.11 8.15 -5.80
C LEU A 296 6.29 8.54 -7.03
N ALA A 297 5.20 7.82 -7.31
CA ALA A 297 4.30 8.12 -8.42
C ALA A 297 3.67 9.51 -8.28
N ALA A 298 3.29 9.90 -7.06
CA ALA A 298 2.73 11.23 -6.77
C ALA A 298 3.72 12.38 -7.00
N HIS A 299 5.04 12.10 -6.95
CA HIS A 299 6.09 13.09 -7.22
C HIS A 299 6.73 12.96 -8.61
N LYS A 300 6.41 11.91 -9.36
CA LYS A 300 7.06 11.63 -10.65
C LYS A 300 6.53 12.55 -11.72
N THR A 301 7.43 13.19 -12.44
CA THR A 301 7.11 14.06 -13.59
C THR A 301 7.74 13.50 -14.86
N PRO A 302 7.27 13.88 -16.06
CA PRO A 302 7.91 13.51 -17.33
C PRO A 302 9.39 13.92 -17.43
N SER A 303 9.83 14.92 -16.64
CA SER A 303 11.21 15.38 -16.59
C SER A 303 12.10 14.59 -15.62
N CYS A 304 11.52 13.69 -14.82
CA CYS A 304 12.30 12.87 -13.89
C CYS A 304 13.18 11.86 -14.64
N CYS A 305 14.44 11.79 -14.26
CA CYS A 305 15.44 10.87 -14.79
C CYS A 305 16.36 10.38 -13.68
N LEU A 306 17.15 9.34 -13.93
CA LEU A 306 18.19 8.90 -12.99
C LEU A 306 19.24 10.01 -12.82
N ASP A 307 19.32 10.59 -11.62
CA ASP A 307 20.36 11.56 -11.29
C ASP A 307 21.64 10.83 -10.86
N GLN A 308 22.74 11.03 -11.60
CA GLN A 308 24.01 10.35 -11.36
C GLN A 308 24.85 10.97 -10.23
N ARG A 309 24.40 12.07 -9.62
CA ARG A 309 25.08 12.68 -8.47
C ARG A 309 25.06 11.77 -7.23
N LYS A 310 25.82 12.14 -6.20
CA LYS A 310 25.80 11.41 -4.93
C LYS A 310 24.40 11.49 -4.31
N ARG A 311 23.97 10.40 -3.68
CA ARG A 311 22.62 10.26 -3.09
C ARG A 311 22.22 11.40 -2.16
N SER A 312 23.16 11.94 -1.38
CA SER A 312 22.94 13.03 -0.44
C SER A 312 22.71 14.39 -1.11
N GLU A 313 23.06 14.51 -2.39
CA GLU A 313 22.99 15.75 -3.17
C GLU A 313 21.73 15.80 -4.05
N VAL A 314 21.06 14.66 -4.27
CA VAL A 314 19.85 14.56 -5.08
C VAL A 314 18.62 14.95 -4.26
N LYS A 315 18.06 16.14 -4.55
CA LYS A 315 16.87 16.67 -3.86
C LYS A 315 15.56 16.00 -4.27
N CYS A 316 15.45 15.57 -5.53
CA CYS A 316 14.23 14.92 -6.03
C CYS A 316 14.17 13.47 -5.54
N PRO A 317 13.13 13.07 -4.78
CA PRO A 317 13.01 11.70 -4.28
C PRO A 317 12.88 10.66 -5.40
N VAL A 318 12.27 11.04 -6.52
CA VAL A 318 12.09 10.17 -7.70
C VAL A 318 13.41 9.93 -8.43
N CYS A 319 14.19 10.99 -8.66
CA CYS A 319 15.46 10.91 -9.39
C CYS A 319 16.60 10.31 -8.55
N ASN A 320 16.39 10.10 -7.25
CA ASN A 320 17.40 9.54 -6.35
C ASN A 320 17.81 8.12 -6.79
N PRO A 321 19.12 7.79 -6.92
CA PRO A 321 19.57 6.46 -7.33
C PRO A 321 19.01 5.27 -6.53
N LEU A 322 18.63 5.47 -5.26
CA LEU A 322 18.01 4.42 -4.44
C LEU A 322 16.54 4.17 -4.80
N CYS A 323 15.85 5.20 -5.29
CA CYS A 323 14.42 5.15 -5.58
C CYS A 323 14.14 4.93 -7.07
N TRP A 324 15.05 5.34 -7.95
CA TRP A 324 14.90 5.23 -9.40
C TRP A 324 14.54 3.82 -9.90
N PRO A 325 15.15 2.72 -9.40
CA PRO A 325 14.77 1.37 -9.83
C PRO A 325 13.30 1.02 -9.56
N ILE A 326 12.69 1.66 -8.57
CA ILE A 326 11.25 1.53 -8.26
C ILE A 326 10.45 2.54 -9.09
N ALA A 327 10.97 3.75 -9.26
CA ALA A 327 10.25 4.85 -9.87
C ALA A 327 10.20 4.82 -11.41
N ALA A 328 11.16 4.17 -12.08
CA ALA A 328 11.33 4.22 -13.53
C ALA A 328 10.06 3.83 -14.30
N ASP A 329 9.36 2.80 -13.84
CA ASP A 329 8.17 2.25 -14.52
C ASP A 329 6.84 2.76 -13.93
N LEU A 330 6.88 3.60 -12.90
CA LEU A 330 5.68 4.18 -12.30
C LEU A 330 5.00 5.20 -13.24
N PRO A 331 3.68 5.40 -13.14
CA PRO A 331 3.01 6.47 -13.86
C PRO A 331 3.51 7.85 -13.41
N ASN A 332 3.42 8.83 -14.30
CA ASN A 332 3.67 10.23 -13.95
C ASN A 332 2.48 10.78 -13.18
N ALA A 333 2.75 11.64 -12.20
CA ALA A 333 1.73 12.39 -11.49
C ALA A 333 0.97 13.29 -12.48
N HIS A 334 -0.36 13.23 -12.43
CA HIS A 334 -1.20 14.19 -13.13
C HIS A 334 -1.31 15.47 -12.28
N VAL A 335 -0.28 16.29 -12.33
CA VAL A 335 -0.22 17.55 -11.58
C VAL A 335 -0.97 18.61 -12.38
N THR A 336 -2.12 19.08 -11.88
CA THR A 336 -2.81 20.22 -12.48
C THR A 336 -2.09 21.54 -12.13
N GLN A 337 -1.47 21.65 -10.96
CA GLN A 337 -0.84 22.88 -10.47
C GLN A 337 0.65 22.68 -10.16
N SER A 338 1.51 23.39 -10.88
CA SER A 338 2.95 23.40 -10.61
C SER A 338 3.29 24.47 -9.57
N THR A 339 4.07 24.12 -8.55
CA THR A 339 4.62 25.08 -7.58
C THR A 339 6.11 25.26 -7.84
N ILE A 340 6.58 26.49 -7.93
CA ILE A 340 8.00 26.79 -8.09
C ILE A 340 8.66 26.81 -6.71
N LEU A 341 9.75 26.06 -6.55
CA LEU A 341 10.55 26.07 -5.32
C LEU A 341 11.87 26.80 -5.56
N CYS A 342 12.30 27.58 -4.57
CA CYS A 342 13.60 28.24 -4.61
C CYS A 342 14.74 27.19 -4.58
N THR A 343 15.65 27.26 -5.55
CA THR A 343 16.74 26.27 -5.70
C THR A 343 17.62 26.15 -4.45
N LYS A 344 17.93 27.27 -3.79
CA LYS A 344 18.79 27.31 -2.59
C LYS A 344 18.07 26.80 -1.34
N THR A 345 16.94 27.42 -0.99
CA THR A 345 16.25 27.21 0.30
C THR A 345 15.20 26.09 0.26
N GLY A 346 14.67 25.75 -0.91
CA GLY A 346 13.53 24.85 -1.05
C GLY A 346 12.19 25.47 -0.65
N GLU A 347 12.15 26.76 -0.25
CA GLU A 347 10.89 27.47 0.04
C GLU A 347 10.06 27.64 -1.23
N ILE A 348 8.73 27.65 -1.06
CA ILE A 348 7.79 27.99 -2.13
C ILE A 348 8.07 29.42 -2.60
N CYS A 349 8.21 29.58 -3.91
CA CYS A 349 8.17 30.88 -4.56
C CYS A 349 6.71 31.18 -4.92
N ASP A 350 6.27 32.41 -4.67
CA ASP A 350 4.93 32.92 -5.03
C ASP A 350 5.06 34.35 -5.55
N ASP A 351 4.01 34.86 -6.21
CA ASP A 351 4.08 36.20 -6.83
C ASP A 351 4.02 37.36 -5.82
N THR A 352 3.74 37.08 -4.54
CA THR A 352 3.46 38.10 -3.51
C THR A 352 4.64 38.31 -2.57
N GLU A 353 5.08 37.25 -1.89
CA GLU A 353 6.04 37.27 -0.80
C GLU A 353 7.43 36.83 -1.26
N ASN A 354 7.51 35.83 -2.14
CA ASN A 354 8.77 35.22 -2.55
C ASN A 354 8.86 35.02 -4.07
N ALA A 355 8.75 36.11 -4.83
CA ALA A 355 8.77 36.11 -6.29
C ALA A 355 9.95 35.29 -6.86
N PRO A 356 9.71 34.33 -7.78
CA PRO A 356 10.78 33.55 -8.38
C PRO A 356 11.52 34.36 -9.47
N TYR A 357 12.86 34.30 -9.45
CA TYR A 357 13.73 34.90 -10.47
C TYR A 357 14.61 33.83 -11.10
N LEU A 358 14.57 33.72 -12.43
CA LEU A 358 15.44 32.88 -13.23
C LEU A 358 16.79 33.57 -13.44
N PHE A 359 17.85 32.91 -13.01
CA PHE A 359 19.22 33.37 -13.18
C PHE A 359 19.81 32.85 -14.50
N PRO A 360 20.85 33.51 -15.04
CA PRO A 360 21.58 33.02 -16.22
C PRO A 360 22.19 31.62 -16.05
N SER A 361 22.33 31.14 -14.81
CA SER A 361 22.74 29.77 -14.51
C SER A 361 21.65 28.72 -14.80
N GLY A 362 20.44 29.14 -15.20
CA GLY A 362 19.28 28.28 -15.41
C GLY A 362 18.50 27.93 -14.15
N HIS A 363 18.92 28.44 -12.99
CA HIS A 363 18.28 28.15 -11.70
C HIS A 363 17.31 29.26 -11.29
N VAL A 364 16.25 28.86 -10.59
CA VAL A 364 15.24 29.79 -10.07
C VAL A 364 15.44 29.99 -8.57
N TYR A 365 15.54 31.25 -8.14
CA TYR A 365 15.67 31.64 -6.74
C TYR A 365 14.56 32.61 -6.35
N GLY A 366 14.05 32.47 -5.13
CA GLY A 366 13.05 33.39 -4.59
C GLY A 366 13.65 34.76 -4.26
N LYS A 367 12.79 35.79 -4.25
CA LYS A 367 13.13 37.18 -3.90
C LYS A 367 13.92 37.32 -2.61
N LYS A 368 13.66 36.48 -1.60
CA LYS A 368 14.43 36.48 -0.34
C LYS A 368 15.91 36.17 -0.58
N VAL A 369 16.21 35.13 -1.35
CA VAL A 369 17.59 34.75 -1.70
C VAL A 369 18.24 35.80 -2.59
N LEU A 370 17.48 36.40 -3.51
CA LEU A 370 17.95 37.53 -4.32
C LEU A 370 18.45 38.67 -3.42
N GLN A 371 17.65 39.06 -2.42
CA GLN A 371 17.98 40.13 -1.48
C GLN A 371 19.20 39.79 -0.61
N GLU A 372 19.30 38.55 -0.14
CA GLU A 372 20.47 38.08 0.64
C GLU A 372 21.78 38.05 -0.15
N GLN A 373 21.71 37.83 -1.47
CA GLN A 373 22.90 37.70 -2.32
C GLN A 373 23.26 38.98 -3.08
N MET A 374 22.57 40.08 -2.79
CA MET A 374 22.93 41.40 -3.31
C MET A 374 24.33 41.76 -2.81
N ARG A 375 25.16 42.38 -3.67
CA ARG A 375 26.51 42.84 -3.30
C ARG A 375 26.66 44.33 -3.54
N GLU A 376 26.36 44.77 -4.75
CA GLU A 376 26.43 46.15 -5.19
C GLU A 376 25.12 46.52 -5.91
N ASP A 377 24.94 47.81 -6.23
CA ASP A 377 23.77 48.26 -6.98
C ASP A 377 23.61 47.48 -8.28
N ASN A 378 22.47 46.80 -8.41
CA ASN A 378 22.11 45.94 -9.53
C ASN A 378 23.02 44.71 -9.77
N MET A 379 23.88 44.31 -8.84
CA MET A 379 24.72 43.12 -8.99
C MET A 379 24.43 42.09 -7.88
N VAL A 380 23.98 40.90 -8.29
CA VAL A 380 23.66 39.78 -7.41
C VAL A 380 24.63 38.62 -7.64
N LEU A 381 25.06 37.96 -6.56
CA LEU A 381 25.87 36.76 -6.66
C LEU A 381 24.98 35.54 -6.88
N CYS A 382 25.18 34.81 -7.99
CA CYS A 382 24.48 33.55 -8.23
C CYS A 382 24.97 32.47 -7.24
N PRO A 383 24.07 31.86 -6.41
CA PRO A 383 24.47 30.85 -5.43
C PRO A 383 25.14 29.60 -6.03
N GLU A 384 24.74 29.18 -7.23
CA GLU A 384 25.26 27.95 -7.84
C GLU A 384 26.58 28.19 -8.58
N SER A 385 26.64 29.27 -9.36
CA SER A 385 27.81 29.53 -10.22
C SER A 385 28.89 30.38 -9.54
N ASN A 386 28.59 30.99 -8.39
CA ASN A 386 29.43 31.99 -7.72
C ASN A 386 29.86 33.16 -8.62
N LYS A 387 29.10 33.44 -9.70
CA LYS A 387 29.33 34.57 -10.60
C LYS A 387 28.40 35.72 -10.24
N LEU A 388 28.92 36.94 -10.36
CA LEU A 388 28.13 38.16 -10.28
C LEU A 388 27.29 38.30 -11.56
N CYS A 389 26.01 38.59 -11.39
CA CYS A 389 25.05 38.78 -12.46
C CYS A 389 24.32 40.10 -12.24
N ASN A 390 24.10 40.86 -13.31
CA ASN A 390 23.29 42.07 -13.19
C ASN A 390 21.81 41.69 -13.01
N THR A 391 21.10 42.38 -12.12
CA THR A 391 19.68 42.14 -11.82
C THR A 391 18.78 42.34 -13.03
N THR A 392 19.19 43.18 -14.00
CA THR A 392 18.50 43.38 -15.28
C THR A 392 18.47 42.12 -16.17
N TYR A 393 19.42 41.20 -16.01
CA TYR A 393 19.43 39.93 -16.74
C TYR A 393 18.63 38.83 -16.04
N LEU A 394 17.97 39.13 -14.91
CA LEU A 394 17.13 38.19 -14.21
C LEU A 394 15.71 38.30 -14.74
N HIS A 395 15.13 37.16 -15.09
CA HIS A 395 13.73 37.11 -15.50
C HIS A 395 12.87 36.73 -14.31
N GLN A 396 11.97 37.61 -13.89
CA GLN A 396 10.94 37.23 -12.93
C GLN A 396 10.03 36.20 -13.58
N VAL A 397 9.93 35.03 -12.96
CA VAL A 397 9.01 33.97 -13.35
C VAL A 397 7.73 34.18 -12.55
N HIS A 398 6.57 34.10 -13.19
CA HIS A 398 5.29 34.21 -12.51
C HIS A 398 4.72 32.81 -12.24
N THR A 399 4.32 32.57 -11.00
CA THR A 399 3.79 31.29 -10.52
C THR A 399 2.39 30.97 -11.00
N THR A 400 1.63 31.96 -11.48
CA THR A 400 0.25 31.78 -11.95
C THR A 400 0.09 31.25 -13.38
N LEU A 401 1.15 30.73 -14.02
CA LEU A 401 1.15 30.61 -15.48
C LEU A 401 1.55 29.23 -16.02
N ASN A 402 0.91 28.14 -15.56
CA ASN A 402 0.96 26.88 -16.32
C ASN A 402 -0.24 25.92 -16.15
N THR A 403 -1.33 26.30 -15.49
CA THR A 403 -2.47 25.37 -15.27
C THR A 403 -3.67 25.60 -16.18
N ILE A 404 -3.75 26.74 -16.86
CA ILE A 404 -4.99 27.10 -17.56
C ILE A 404 -4.62 27.39 -18.99
N CYS A 405 -5.02 26.52 -19.90
CA CYS A 405 -5.09 26.85 -21.31
C CYS A 405 -5.70 28.27 -21.43
N THR A 406 -4.91 29.18 -22.00
CA THR A 406 -5.36 30.44 -22.58
C THR A 406 -5.92 31.57 -21.68
N VAL A 407 -5.59 31.65 -20.38
CA VAL A 407 -5.64 32.97 -19.71
C VAL A 407 -4.27 33.64 -19.85
N GLY A 408 -4.02 34.21 -21.04
CA GLY A 408 -2.73 34.78 -21.44
C GLY A 408 -2.20 35.89 -20.53
N GLN A 409 -0.87 36.03 -20.56
CA GLN A 409 0.00 36.97 -19.83
C GLN A 409 -0.16 38.45 -20.26
N TYR A 410 -1.26 38.81 -20.92
CA TYR A 410 -1.47 40.14 -21.48
C TYR A 410 -2.86 40.65 -21.16
N VAL A 411 -2.96 41.97 -20.98
CA VAL A 411 -4.21 42.69 -20.73
C VAL A 411 -5.04 42.64 -22.01
N ARG A 412 -6.27 42.14 -21.94
CA ARG A 412 -7.20 42.13 -23.07
C ARG A 412 -8.13 43.33 -22.97
N SER A 413 -8.16 44.15 -24.01
CA SER A 413 -9.19 45.16 -24.19
C SER A 413 -10.40 44.55 -24.87
N ARG A 414 -11.60 44.82 -24.37
CA ARG A 414 -12.81 44.16 -24.84
C ARG A 414 -13.14 44.54 -26.29
N ALA A 415 -13.13 43.54 -27.17
CA ALA A 415 -13.59 43.69 -28.55
C ALA A 415 -15.13 43.70 -28.61
N PRO A 416 -15.76 44.47 -29.53
CA PRO A 416 -17.22 44.47 -29.72
C PRO A 416 -17.82 43.11 -30.09
N SER A 417 -17.00 42.20 -30.65
CA SER A 417 -17.39 40.85 -31.03
C SER A 417 -17.63 39.91 -29.84
N VAL A 418 -17.08 40.23 -28.66
CA VAL A 418 -17.17 39.42 -27.42
C VAL A 418 -18.44 39.74 -26.65
N GLN A 419 -19.39 38.81 -26.66
CA GLN A 419 -20.72 38.98 -26.11
C GLN A 419 -20.79 38.77 -24.59
N PHE A 420 -20.10 37.75 -24.06
CA PHE A 420 -20.19 37.34 -22.65
C PHE A 420 -19.00 37.83 -21.83
N ARG A 421 -19.20 38.02 -20.52
CA ARG A 421 -18.17 38.55 -19.60
C ARG A 421 -17.56 37.44 -18.74
N VAL A 422 -16.33 37.67 -18.29
CA VAL A 422 -15.76 36.87 -17.21
C VAL A 422 -16.65 36.95 -15.96
N GLY A 423 -16.94 35.79 -15.39
CA GLY A 423 -17.86 35.61 -14.27
C GLY A 423 -19.32 35.36 -14.68
N ASP A 424 -19.70 35.51 -15.95
CA ASP A 424 -21.05 35.17 -16.39
C ASP A 424 -21.30 33.67 -16.26
N VAL A 425 -22.52 33.32 -15.84
CA VAL A 425 -23.02 31.95 -15.79
C VAL A 425 -23.70 31.62 -17.10
N ILE A 426 -23.32 30.49 -17.68
CA ILE A 426 -23.78 30.07 -19.00
C ILE A 426 -24.25 28.62 -19.00
N ILE A 427 -24.98 28.25 -20.05
CA ILE A 427 -25.31 26.87 -20.40
C ILE A 427 -24.82 26.56 -21.82
N HIS A 428 -24.26 25.37 -22.02
CA HIS A 428 -23.78 24.94 -23.32
C HIS A 428 -24.93 24.44 -24.20
N LYS A 429 -25.23 25.12 -25.32
CA LYS A 429 -26.40 24.80 -26.17
C LYS A 429 -26.46 23.35 -26.65
N LYS A 430 -25.32 22.77 -27.05
CA LYS A 430 -25.23 21.37 -27.54
C LYS A 430 -25.31 20.31 -26.45
N PHE A 431 -24.80 20.58 -25.24
CA PHE A 431 -24.52 19.56 -24.23
C PHE A 431 -25.25 19.78 -22.91
N GLY A 432 -25.93 20.91 -22.74
CA GLY A 432 -26.83 21.22 -21.62
C GLY A 432 -26.16 21.44 -20.27
N TYR A 433 -24.82 21.45 -20.16
CA TYR A 433 -24.15 21.69 -18.89
C TYR A 433 -24.01 23.18 -18.58
N ARG A 434 -24.06 23.54 -17.30
CA ARG A 434 -23.79 24.90 -16.81
C ARG A 434 -22.30 25.11 -16.60
N ALA A 435 -21.86 26.35 -16.77
CA ALA A 435 -20.48 26.72 -16.53
C ALA A 435 -20.34 28.21 -16.17
N ILE A 436 -19.20 28.58 -15.59
CA ILE A 436 -18.81 29.98 -15.38
C ILE A 436 -17.65 30.35 -16.28
N ILE A 437 -17.73 31.51 -16.93
CA ILE A 437 -16.65 32.01 -17.79
C ILE A 437 -15.50 32.49 -16.93
N ILE A 438 -14.32 31.92 -17.10
CA ILE A 438 -13.07 32.33 -16.42
C ILE A 438 -12.12 33.12 -17.33
N GLY A 439 -12.42 33.22 -18.62
CA GLY A 439 -11.65 34.00 -19.57
C GLY A 439 -12.23 33.92 -20.97
N TRP A 440 -11.85 34.86 -21.83
CA TRP A 440 -12.19 34.86 -23.24
C TRP A 440 -10.99 35.21 -24.12
N ASP A 441 -11.04 34.77 -25.37
CA ASP A 441 -10.14 35.14 -26.46
C ASP A 441 -10.97 35.54 -27.68
N GLU A 442 -10.62 36.64 -28.35
CA GLU A 442 -11.34 37.11 -29.54
C GLU A 442 -11.25 36.12 -30.72
N LYS A 443 -10.13 35.41 -30.80
CA LYS A 443 -9.88 34.27 -31.68
C LYS A 443 -9.30 33.15 -30.83
N ALA A 444 -9.50 31.90 -31.22
CA ALA A 444 -8.95 30.78 -30.44
C ALA A 444 -7.41 30.81 -30.42
N ILE A 445 -6.81 30.74 -29.22
CA ILE A 445 -5.34 30.82 -29.02
C ILE A 445 -4.77 29.49 -28.48
N ALA A 446 -5.61 28.46 -28.34
CA ALA A 446 -5.17 27.14 -27.89
C ALA A 446 -4.32 26.40 -28.96
N PRO A 447 -3.52 25.39 -28.59
CA PRO A 447 -2.75 24.59 -29.55
C PRO A 447 -3.64 23.98 -30.64
N ALA A 448 -3.16 23.94 -31.89
CA ALA A 448 -3.95 23.50 -33.05
C ALA A 448 -4.57 22.10 -32.89
N GLU A 449 -3.84 21.16 -32.31
CA GLU A 449 -4.35 19.80 -32.02
C GLU A 449 -5.50 19.78 -31.02
N PHE A 450 -5.49 20.71 -30.05
CA PHE A 450 -6.55 20.85 -29.06
C PHE A 450 -7.79 21.52 -29.68
N ILE A 451 -7.59 22.59 -30.46
CA ILE A 451 -8.67 23.27 -31.19
C ILE A 451 -9.38 22.29 -32.14
N ALA A 452 -8.63 21.46 -32.88
CA ALA A 452 -9.21 20.47 -33.79
C ALA A 452 -10.17 19.49 -33.07
N LYS A 453 -9.84 19.09 -31.83
CA LYS A 453 -10.69 18.22 -31.00
C LYS A 453 -11.90 18.94 -30.43
N VAL A 454 -11.74 20.19 -29.98
CA VAL A 454 -12.79 20.95 -29.31
C VAL A 454 -13.81 21.54 -30.30
N HIS A 455 -13.38 21.86 -31.51
CA HIS A 455 -14.23 22.43 -32.57
C HIS A 455 -14.76 21.39 -33.56
N ASP A 456 -14.56 20.09 -33.30
CA ASP A 456 -14.97 18.99 -34.19
C ASP A 456 -14.48 19.23 -35.65
N GLY A 457 -13.29 19.84 -35.82
CA GLY A 457 -12.72 20.18 -37.14
C GLY A 457 -13.29 21.43 -37.83
N ASN A 458 -14.14 22.23 -37.20
CA ASN A 458 -14.68 23.45 -37.80
C ASN A 458 -13.71 24.65 -37.67
N GLU A 459 -13.05 24.99 -38.77
CA GLU A 459 -12.08 26.10 -38.84
C GLU A 459 -12.68 27.49 -38.60
N GLN A 460 -13.99 27.67 -38.83
CA GLN A 460 -14.64 28.97 -38.62
C GLN A 460 -14.70 29.35 -37.14
N PHE A 461 -14.79 28.35 -36.24
CA PHE A 461 -14.86 28.57 -34.80
C PHE A 461 -13.55 29.11 -34.21
N THR A 462 -12.43 28.89 -34.89
CA THR A 462 -11.12 29.43 -34.52
C THR A 462 -11.08 30.96 -34.67
N ASN A 463 -11.83 31.52 -35.63
CA ASN A 463 -11.87 32.96 -35.89
C ASN A 463 -12.94 33.70 -35.08
N ASN A 464 -13.78 32.97 -34.34
CA ASN A 464 -14.81 33.52 -33.48
C ASN A 464 -14.33 33.61 -32.02
N PRO A 465 -14.99 34.43 -31.18
CA PRO A 465 -14.66 34.49 -29.77
C PRO A 465 -14.85 33.13 -29.07
N ASN A 466 -13.88 32.77 -28.25
CA ASN A 466 -13.88 31.54 -27.47
C ASN A 466 -13.73 31.84 -25.98
N TYR A 467 -14.35 31.01 -25.16
CA TYR A 467 -14.44 31.18 -23.72
C TYR A 467 -13.84 29.99 -22.99
N ALA A 468 -12.96 30.26 -22.04
CA ALA A 468 -12.54 29.28 -21.04
C ALA A 468 -13.57 29.27 -19.91
N VAL A 469 -14.05 28.08 -19.52
CA VAL A 469 -15.16 27.93 -18.58
C VAL A 469 -14.92 26.84 -17.54
N LEU A 470 -15.41 27.03 -16.31
CA LEU A 470 -15.47 25.97 -15.30
C LEU A 470 -16.84 25.31 -15.34
N ILE A 471 -16.89 24.01 -15.64
CA ILE A 471 -18.14 23.26 -15.81
C ILE A 471 -18.69 22.84 -14.45
N ASP A 472 -20.00 22.99 -14.23
CA ASP A 472 -20.64 22.61 -12.98
C ASP A 472 -20.50 21.11 -12.68
N MET A 473 -19.97 20.79 -11.50
CA MET A 473 -19.76 19.41 -11.05
C MET A 473 -21.06 18.62 -10.84
N ARG A 474 -22.20 19.32 -10.74
CA ARG A 474 -23.52 18.66 -10.69
C ARG A 474 -23.96 18.16 -12.07
N ASP A 475 -23.45 18.77 -13.13
CA ASP A 475 -23.78 18.41 -14.51
C ASP A 475 -22.71 17.44 -15.11
N ARG A 476 -21.50 17.41 -14.52
CA ARG A 476 -20.42 16.48 -14.86
C ARG A 476 -19.72 15.97 -13.59
N ILE A 477 -19.69 14.65 -13.39
CA ILE A 477 -19.13 13.99 -12.18
C ILE A 477 -17.66 14.37 -11.94
N THR A 478 -16.87 14.53 -13.01
CA THR A 478 -15.48 14.95 -12.92
C THR A 478 -15.38 16.48 -13.08
N PRO A 479 -14.64 17.21 -12.21
CA PRO A 479 -14.36 18.63 -12.40
C PRO A 479 -13.65 18.85 -13.74
N GLN A 480 -14.19 19.72 -14.59
CA GLN A 480 -13.68 19.95 -15.94
C GLN A 480 -13.63 21.45 -16.24
N ILE A 481 -12.54 21.84 -16.92
CA ILE A 481 -12.42 23.14 -17.57
C ILE A 481 -12.71 22.94 -19.06
N GLY A 482 -13.63 23.72 -19.60
CA GLY A 482 -13.99 23.72 -21.02
C GLY A 482 -13.39 24.91 -21.76
N TYR A 483 -13.22 24.75 -23.06
CA TYR A 483 -12.96 25.85 -23.99
C TYR A 483 -14.03 25.80 -25.07
N ILE A 484 -14.81 26.86 -25.25
CA ILE A 484 -16.05 26.80 -26.03
C ILE A 484 -16.21 28.03 -26.91
N VAL A 485 -16.69 27.83 -28.13
CA VAL A 485 -16.98 28.92 -29.07
C VAL A 485 -18.26 29.65 -28.67
N GLN A 486 -18.28 30.98 -28.85
CA GLN A 486 -19.40 31.86 -28.52
C GLN A 486 -20.77 31.36 -29.00
N GLU A 487 -20.83 30.75 -30.18
CA GLU A 487 -22.08 30.27 -30.78
C GLU A 487 -22.77 29.20 -29.92
N ASN A 488 -21.99 28.40 -29.19
CA ASN A 488 -22.47 27.33 -28.31
C ASN A 488 -22.83 27.82 -26.90
N VAL A 489 -22.74 29.12 -26.64
CA VAL A 489 -22.96 29.73 -25.33
C VAL A 489 -24.32 30.40 -25.26
N GLU A 490 -25.04 30.18 -24.17
CA GLU A 490 -26.25 30.90 -23.80
C GLU A 490 -26.19 31.31 -22.33
N LYS A 491 -26.61 32.53 -21.99
CA LYS A 491 -26.57 33.03 -20.61
C LYS A 491 -27.64 32.34 -19.77
N THR A 492 -27.30 31.96 -18.55
CA THR A 492 -28.24 31.34 -17.61
C THR A 492 -28.09 31.93 -16.20
N THR A 493 -28.97 31.53 -15.29
CA THR A 493 -29.01 32.03 -13.91
C THR A 493 -28.62 30.96 -12.90
N GLY A 494 -28.06 31.40 -11.77
CA GLY A 494 -27.77 30.54 -10.63
C GLY A 494 -26.28 30.25 -10.45
N GLN A 495 -25.94 29.71 -9.28
CA GLN A 495 -24.55 29.47 -8.90
C GLN A 495 -24.01 28.17 -9.48
N VAL A 496 -22.72 28.14 -9.79
CA VAL A 496 -21.97 26.96 -10.25
C VAL A 496 -21.12 26.36 -9.14
N LEU A 497 -21.19 25.05 -9.00
CA LEU A 497 -20.36 24.28 -8.06
C LEU A 497 -19.13 23.73 -8.79
N HIS A 498 -17.94 24.26 -8.47
CA HIS A 498 -16.69 23.77 -9.00
C HIS A 498 -15.55 23.95 -7.99
N THR A 499 -14.65 22.98 -7.85
CA THR A 499 -13.54 23.01 -6.89
C THR A 499 -12.58 24.18 -7.09
N LEU A 500 -12.41 24.64 -8.34
CA LEU A 500 -11.53 25.76 -8.67
C LEU A 500 -12.21 27.14 -8.62
N ARG A 501 -13.53 27.22 -8.34
CA ARG A 501 -14.28 28.48 -8.36
C ARG A 501 -13.61 29.57 -7.52
N ASP A 502 -13.23 29.22 -6.29
CA ASP A 502 -12.68 30.16 -5.31
C ASP A 502 -11.27 30.65 -5.68
N GLN A 503 -10.63 30.04 -6.68
CA GLN A 503 -9.35 30.52 -7.22
C GLN A 503 -9.52 31.72 -8.14
N PHE A 504 -10.65 31.83 -8.84
CA PHE A 504 -10.90 32.90 -9.83
C PHE A 504 -11.80 34.00 -9.30
N PHE A 505 -12.72 33.67 -8.40
CA PHE A 505 -13.78 34.57 -7.95
C PHE A 505 -13.80 34.72 -6.43
N GLU A 506 -14.22 35.89 -5.96
CA GLU A 506 -14.36 36.22 -4.54
C GLU A 506 -15.73 35.81 -3.99
N ARG A 507 -16.78 36.10 -4.77
CA ARG A 507 -18.18 35.86 -4.42
C ARG A 507 -19.07 35.88 -5.65
N PHE A 508 -20.30 35.39 -5.50
CA PHE A 508 -21.36 35.56 -6.49
C PHE A 508 -22.18 36.81 -6.17
N ASP A 509 -22.42 37.65 -7.19
CA ASP A 509 -23.33 38.80 -7.08
C ASP A 509 -24.70 38.40 -7.63
N GLU A 510 -25.69 38.35 -6.72
CA GLU A 510 -27.06 37.94 -7.05
C GLU A 510 -27.80 39.01 -7.86
N ASN A 511 -27.45 40.30 -7.75
CA ASN A 511 -28.11 41.38 -8.48
C ASN A 511 -27.71 41.36 -9.97
N GLU A 512 -26.43 41.13 -10.23
CA GLU A 512 -25.86 41.07 -11.59
C GLU A 512 -25.87 39.64 -12.16
N ASN A 513 -26.26 38.63 -11.35
CA ASN A 513 -26.20 37.21 -11.65
C ASN A 513 -24.83 36.81 -12.26
N ARG A 514 -23.75 37.25 -11.60
CA ARG A 514 -22.36 37.14 -12.09
C ARG A 514 -21.37 36.97 -10.96
N TYR A 515 -20.30 36.23 -11.19
CA TYR A 515 -19.21 36.09 -10.23
C TYR A 515 -18.25 37.29 -10.25
N ILE A 516 -17.89 37.78 -9.07
CA ILE A 516 -16.94 38.89 -8.90
C ILE A 516 -15.51 38.35 -8.98
N MET A 517 -14.76 38.82 -9.98
CA MET A 517 -13.37 38.44 -10.21
C MET A 517 -12.44 38.84 -9.06
N ARG A 518 -11.49 37.96 -8.74
CA ARG A 518 -10.33 38.29 -7.90
C ARG A 518 -9.38 39.28 -8.59
N PRO A 519 -8.50 39.97 -7.83
CA PRO A 519 -7.67 41.06 -8.37
C PRO A 519 -6.77 40.65 -9.54
N PHE A 520 -6.22 39.42 -9.54
CA PHE A 520 -5.36 38.98 -10.64
C PHE A 520 -6.12 38.85 -11.97
N LEU A 521 -7.35 38.33 -11.95
CA LEU A 521 -8.15 38.12 -13.14
C LEU A 521 -8.68 39.44 -13.69
N ARG A 522 -9.04 40.38 -12.80
CA ARG A 522 -9.39 41.77 -13.17
C ARG A 522 -8.24 42.51 -13.85
N ARG A 523 -6.98 42.20 -13.53
CA ARG A 523 -5.82 42.77 -14.26
C ARG A 523 -5.73 42.29 -15.70
N SER A 524 -6.11 41.03 -15.97
CA SER A 524 -6.10 40.45 -17.32
C SER A 524 -7.32 40.86 -18.15
N TYR A 525 -8.46 41.09 -17.50
CA TYR A 525 -9.73 41.48 -18.11
C TYR A 525 -10.30 42.74 -17.42
N PRO A 526 -9.68 43.91 -17.60
CA PRO A 526 -10.07 45.13 -16.88
C PRO A 526 -11.44 45.68 -17.28
N ASP A 527 -11.93 45.33 -18.47
CA ASP A 527 -13.18 45.85 -19.04
C ASP A 527 -14.44 45.02 -18.67
N ASP A 528 -14.25 43.93 -17.91
CA ASP A 528 -15.28 42.93 -17.63
C ASP A 528 -15.99 43.04 -16.28
#